data_AF-A0A4Y9PJD6-F1
#
_entry.id   AF-A0A4Y9PJD6-F1
#
_cell.length_a   1.000
_cell.length_b   1.000
_cell.length_c   1.000
_cell.angle_alpha   90.00
_cell.angle_beta   90.00
_cell.angle_gamma   90.00
#
_symmetry.space_group_name_H-M   'P 1'
#
loop_
_entity.id
_entity.type
_entity.pdbx_description
1 polymer ?
#
loop_
_entity_poly.entity_id
_entity_poly.type
_entity_poly.pdbx_seq_one_letter_code
_entity_poly.pdbx_strand_id
1 'polypeptide(L)'
;MRTLATTLALAAVLTAGCSSGSAVEYPPSSADDVDVTEDLQAAAGGEPWAQLITEATRTEDDRLEVRTTVVDPRAAGSPEMGQPAIDICSAAVQWLQAQGAGDPDVSVMEADGSTYVVFGHPSYPGGCTEV
;
A
#
# COMPACT_ATOMS: atom_id res chain seq x y z
N MET A 1 -22.39 64.96 22.89
CA MET A 1 -21.01 65.44 23.04
C MET A 1 -20.07 64.25 22.91
N ARG A 2 -19.01 64.41 22.07
CA ARG A 2 -17.80 63.56 21.93
C ARG A 2 -17.98 62.27 21.09
N THR A 3 -17.69 62.26 19.77
CA THR A 3 -16.39 62.15 19.04
C THR A 3 -15.58 60.90 19.49
N LEU A 4 -15.18 59.91 18.67
CA LEU A 4 -14.21 59.83 17.55
C LEU A 4 -14.31 58.39 16.95
N ALA A 5 -14.40 58.14 15.64
CA ALA A 5 -13.34 58.06 14.61
C ALA A 5 -12.50 56.76 14.57
N THR A 6 -12.19 56.31 13.33
CA THR A 6 -11.05 55.45 12.91
C THR A 6 -11.23 53.93 13.17
N THR A 7 -10.88 52.95 12.32
CA THR A 7 -9.80 52.78 11.31
C THR A 7 -10.14 51.53 10.47
N LEU A 8 -10.19 51.60 9.14
CA LEU A 8 -9.18 51.16 8.16
C LEU A 8 -8.66 49.71 8.28
N ALA A 9 -8.77 49.01 7.14
CA ALA A 9 -8.38 47.67 6.72
C ALA A 9 -7.06 47.08 7.27
N LEU A 10 -6.94 45.73 7.30
CA LEU A 10 -5.72 45.03 6.90
C LEU A 10 -5.90 43.53 6.57
N ALA A 11 -5.34 43.15 5.41
CA ALA A 11 -4.69 41.88 5.03
C ALA A 11 -5.49 40.56 5.01
N ALA A 12 -5.91 40.21 3.80
CA ALA A 12 -6.27 38.85 3.40
C ALA A 12 -5.04 38.06 2.92
N VAL A 13 -5.18 36.73 3.04
CA VAL A 13 -4.44 35.65 2.39
C VAL A 13 -3.02 35.42 2.89
N LEU A 14 -2.92 34.62 3.95
CA LEU A 14 -1.72 33.88 4.29
C LEU A 14 -1.41 32.90 3.15
N THR A 15 -0.17 33.02 2.69
CA THR A 15 0.54 32.18 1.74
C THR A 15 0.30 30.69 1.97
N ALA A 16 -0.29 30.03 0.97
CA ALA A 16 -0.27 28.57 0.86
C ALA A 16 1.19 28.11 0.86
N GLY A 17 1.61 27.48 1.96
CA GLY A 17 2.86 26.75 2.03
C GLY A 17 2.77 25.58 1.05
N CYS A 18 3.46 25.73 -0.08
CA CYS A 18 3.72 24.64 -1.00
C CYS A 18 4.71 23.71 -0.30
N SER A 19 4.19 22.79 0.51
CA SER A 19 4.97 21.62 0.93
C SER A 19 5.24 20.80 -0.31
N SER A 20 6.40 21.02 -0.91
CA SER A 20 7.03 20.03 -1.78
C SER A 20 7.42 18.85 -0.89
N GLY A 21 6.43 18.02 -0.55
CA GLY A 21 6.71 16.63 -0.21
C GLY A 21 7.26 16.00 -1.47
N SER A 22 8.48 15.46 -1.40
CA SER A 22 9.00 14.60 -2.44
C SER A 22 8.00 13.46 -2.62
N ALA A 23 7.14 13.57 -3.63
CA ALA A 23 6.42 12.43 -4.13
C ALA A 23 7.51 11.47 -4.59
N VAL A 24 7.56 10.29 -3.99
CA VAL A 24 8.34 9.19 -4.54
C VAL A 24 7.78 8.98 -5.94
N GLU A 25 8.56 9.33 -6.96
CA GLU A 25 8.23 9.06 -8.35
C GLU A 25 8.34 7.55 -8.54
N TYR A 26 7.24 6.85 -8.31
CA TYR A 26 7.08 5.46 -8.70
C TYR A 26 7.20 5.37 -10.24
N PRO A 27 7.80 4.31 -10.78
CA PRO A 27 7.81 4.09 -12.23
C PRO A 27 6.38 4.20 -12.77
N PRO A 28 6.18 4.76 -13.97
CA PRO A 28 4.85 4.97 -14.51
C PRO A 28 4.12 3.62 -14.56
N SER A 29 2.98 3.54 -13.87
CA SER A 29 2.04 2.44 -14.03
C SER A 29 1.77 2.24 -15.52
N SER A 30 1.82 0.99 -15.96
CA SER A 30 1.43 0.65 -17.32
C SER A 30 -0.06 0.98 -17.50
N ALA A 31 -0.51 1.28 -18.72
CA ALA A 31 -1.91 1.66 -18.97
C ALA A 31 -2.94 0.57 -18.59
N ASP A 32 -2.46 -0.63 -18.25
CA ASP A 32 -3.22 -1.82 -17.90
C ASP A 32 -3.19 -2.13 -16.39
N ASP A 33 -2.42 -1.37 -15.59
CA ASP A 33 -2.36 -1.54 -14.14
C ASP A 33 -3.66 -1.06 -13.49
N VAL A 34 -4.27 -1.90 -12.64
CA VAL A 34 -5.50 -1.57 -11.91
C VAL A 34 -5.20 -1.46 -10.43
N ASP A 35 -5.45 -0.29 -9.85
CA ASP A 35 -5.44 -0.08 -8.39
C ASP A 35 -6.65 -0.79 -7.77
N VAL A 36 -6.36 -1.73 -6.87
CA VAL A 36 -7.33 -2.57 -6.16
C VAL A 36 -7.13 -2.47 -4.63
N THR A 37 -6.48 -1.40 -4.17
CA THR A 37 -6.12 -1.19 -2.76
C THR A 37 -7.34 -1.25 -1.85
N GLU A 38 -8.39 -0.49 -2.17
CA GLU A 38 -9.62 -0.44 -1.36
C GLU A 38 -10.36 -1.80 -1.36
N ASP A 39 -10.38 -2.48 -2.51
CA ASP A 39 -11.02 -3.79 -2.64
C ASP A 39 -10.31 -4.86 -1.81
N LEU A 40 -8.97 -4.86 -1.82
CA LEU A 40 -8.17 -5.79 -1.02
C LEU A 40 -8.29 -5.48 0.48
N GLN A 41 -8.29 -4.21 0.87
CA GLN A 41 -8.54 -3.80 2.25
C GLN A 41 -9.94 -4.19 2.72
N ALA A 42 -10.95 -4.07 1.87
CA ALA A 42 -12.31 -4.50 2.18
C ALA A 42 -12.41 -6.03 2.33
N ALA A 43 -11.69 -6.78 1.50
CA ALA A 43 -11.62 -8.25 1.57
C ALA A 43 -11.00 -8.75 2.89
N ALA A 44 -10.21 -7.91 3.58
CA ALA A 44 -9.68 -8.21 4.90
C ALA A 44 -10.74 -8.33 6.00
N GLY A 45 -11.98 -7.90 5.78
CA GLY A 45 -13.07 -8.11 6.74
C GLY A 45 -12.89 -7.43 8.11
N GLY A 46 -12.08 -6.38 8.18
CA GLY A 46 -11.78 -5.64 9.42
C GLY A 46 -10.52 -6.10 10.17
N GLU A 47 -9.73 -7.00 9.58
CA GLU A 47 -8.47 -7.43 10.17
C GLU A 47 -7.45 -6.26 10.30
N PRO A 48 -6.65 -6.21 11.39
CA PRO A 48 -5.72 -5.10 11.62
C PRO A 48 -4.67 -4.91 10.54
N TRP A 49 -4.25 -5.99 9.88
CA TRP A 49 -3.24 -5.95 8.80
C TRP A 49 -3.72 -5.20 7.56
N ALA A 50 -5.04 -5.01 7.38
CA ALA A 50 -5.58 -4.25 6.24
C ALA A 50 -5.04 -2.82 6.18
N GLN A 51 -4.86 -2.21 7.35
CA GLN A 51 -4.33 -0.85 7.49
C GLN A 51 -2.83 -0.76 7.15
N LEU A 52 -2.15 -1.91 7.02
CA LEU A 52 -0.74 -1.96 6.63
C LEU A 52 -0.55 -1.92 5.12
N ILE A 53 -1.59 -2.23 4.33
CA ILE A 53 -1.57 -2.16 2.86
C ILE A 53 -1.63 -0.68 2.47
N THR A 54 -0.61 -0.20 1.77
CA THR A 54 -0.55 1.17 1.25
C THR A 54 -0.95 1.26 -0.20
N GLU A 55 -0.76 0.18 -0.96
CA GLU A 55 -1.08 0.10 -2.38
C GLU A 55 -1.24 -1.37 -2.78
N ALA A 56 -2.21 -1.69 -3.62
CA ALA A 56 -2.34 -2.98 -4.27
C ALA A 56 -2.66 -2.77 -5.74
N THR A 57 -1.82 -3.28 -6.62
CA THR A 57 -1.88 -3.05 -8.06
C THR A 57 -1.92 -4.38 -8.79
N ARG A 58 -3.01 -4.64 -9.50
CA ARG A 58 -3.15 -5.79 -10.39
C ARG A 58 -2.49 -5.43 -11.72
N THR A 59 -1.37 -6.07 -12.02
CA THR A 59 -0.56 -5.81 -13.23
C THR A 59 -0.91 -6.77 -14.38
N GLU A 60 -1.43 -7.95 -14.06
CA GLU A 60 -1.95 -8.94 -15.01
C GLU A 60 -3.17 -9.66 -14.40
N ASP A 61 -3.88 -10.45 -15.20
CA ASP A 61 -5.10 -11.11 -14.71
C ASP A 61 -4.86 -11.99 -13.48
N ASP A 62 -3.72 -12.69 -13.43
CA ASP A 62 -3.34 -13.55 -12.32
C ASP A 62 -2.31 -12.91 -11.37
N ARG A 63 -1.87 -11.66 -11.63
CA ARG A 63 -0.74 -11.04 -10.91
C ARG A 63 -1.14 -9.82 -10.09
N LEU A 64 -0.74 -9.80 -8.82
CA LEU A 64 -1.00 -8.71 -7.88
C LEU A 64 0.26 -8.34 -7.09
N GLU A 65 0.60 -7.05 -7.14
CA GLU A 65 1.65 -6.45 -6.33
C GLU A 65 1.03 -5.68 -5.17
N VAL A 66 1.50 -5.91 -3.94
CA VAL A 66 0.96 -5.28 -2.72
C VAL A 66 2.09 -4.60 -1.98
N ARG A 67 2.09 -3.26 -1.90
CA ARG A 67 3.01 -2.51 -1.04
C ARG A 67 2.41 -2.34 0.35
N THR A 68 3.28 -2.46 1.35
CA THR A 68 2.87 -2.41 2.75
C THR A 68 3.81 -1.54 3.58
N THR A 69 3.36 -1.21 4.79
CA THR A 69 4.23 -0.66 5.86
C THR A 69 4.86 -1.76 6.72
N VAL A 70 4.68 -3.04 6.37
CA VAL A 70 5.35 -4.14 7.07
C VAL A 70 6.85 -4.04 6.80
N VAL A 71 7.65 -4.24 7.85
CA VAL A 71 9.10 -4.25 7.78
C VAL A 71 9.57 -5.66 8.07
N ASP A 72 10.43 -6.23 7.22
CA ASP A 72 11.08 -7.51 7.44
C ASP A 72 11.93 -7.41 8.70
N PRO A 73 11.55 -8.09 9.78
CA PRO A 73 12.24 -7.95 11.02
C PRO A 73 13.55 -8.73 11.03
N ARG A 74 13.92 -9.51 10.02
CA ARG A 74 15.29 -10.05 9.86
C ARG A 74 16.28 -8.92 9.56
N ALA A 75 15.84 -7.84 8.92
CA ALA A 75 16.61 -6.61 8.83
C ALA A 75 16.80 -5.92 10.20
N ALA A 76 15.93 -6.22 11.18
CA ALA A 76 15.93 -5.65 12.54
C ALA A 76 16.22 -6.66 13.69
N GLY A 77 16.37 -7.96 13.40
CA GLY A 77 16.61 -9.06 14.34
C GLY A 77 15.42 -9.78 15.03
N SER A 78 14.17 -9.81 14.53
CA SER A 78 13.03 -10.41 15.28
C SER A 78 11.95 -11.18 14.47
N PRO A 79 11.89 -12.52 14.46
CA PRO A 79 11.06 -13.32 13.52
C PRO A 79 9.53 -13.16 13.60
N GLU A 80 8.96 -12.55 14.64
CA GLU A 80 7.50 -12.51 14.86
C GLU A 80 6.75 -11.45 14.04
N MET A 81 7.44 -10.57 13.30
CA MET A 81 6.79 -9.50 12.51
C MET A 81 6.49 -9.86 11.05
N GLY A 82 6.74 -11.10 10.63
CA GLY A 82 6.40 -11.57 9.27
C GLY A 82 4.97 -12.03 9.06
N GLN A 83 4.27 -12.40 10.14
CA GLN A 83 2.91 -12.92 10.06
C GLN A 83 1.92 -11.98 9.33
N PRO A 84 1.93 -10.65 9.56
CA PRO A 84 1.04 -9.75 8.83
C PRO A 84 1.27 -9.78 7.31
N ALA A 85 2.51 -9.92 6.82
CA ALA A 85 2.77 -10.02 5.38
C ALA A 85 2.28 -11.36 4.79
N ILE A 86 2.38 -12.45 5.56
CA ILE A 86 1.83 -13.76 5.18
C ILE A 86 0.29 -13.70 5.12
N ASP A 87 -0.35 -13.03 6.08
CA ASP A 87 -1.81 -12.87 6.10
C ASP A 87 -2.29 -12.01 4.94
N ILE A 88 -1.60 -10.89 4.66
CA ILE A 88 -1.84 -10.05 3.49
C ILE A 88 -1.73 -10.85 2.19
N CYS A 89 -0.64 -11.62 2.03
CA CYS A 89 -0.45 -12.48 0.86
C CYS A 89 -1.59 -13.50 0.72
N SER A 90 -1.98 -14.15 1.82
CA SER A 90 -3.03 -15.18 1.80
C SER A 90 -4.40 -14.59 1.43
N ALA A 91 -4.69 -13.36 1.86
CA ALA A 91 -5.90 -12.65 1.49
C ALA A 91 -5.87 -12.17 0.02
N ALA A 92 -4.72 -11.69 -0.45
CA ALA A 92 -4.51 -11.29 -1.85
C ALA A 92 -4.68 -12.47 -2.82
N VAL A 93 -4.17 -13.64 -2.48
CA VAL A 93 -4.38 -14.88 -3.25
C VAL A 93 -5.87 -15.23 -3.32
N GLN A 94 -6.59 -15.21 -2.19
CA GLN A 94 -8.03 -15.49 -2.17
C GLN A 94 -8.82 -14.47 -2.97
N TRP A 95 -8.44 -13.20 -2.89
CA TRP A 95 -9.05 -12.13 -3.66
C TRP A 95 -8.87 -12.37 -5.17
N LEU A 96 -7.65 -12.67 -5.63
CA LEU A 96 -7.37 -12.99 -7.03
C LEU A 96 -8.16 -14.21 -7.52
N GLN A 97 -8.21 -15.28 -6.72
CA GLN A 97 -9.00 -16.48 -7.04
C GLN A 97 -10.49 -16.15 -7.16
N ALA A 98 -11.01 -15.27 -6.31
CA ALA A 98 -12.39 -14.80 -6.41
C ALA A 98 -12.64 -13.96 -7.68
N GLN A 99 -11.61 -13.32 -8.24
CA GLN A 99 -11.65 -12.67 -9.56
C GLN A 99 -11.50 -13.65 -10.74
N GLY A 100 -11.30 -14.94 -10.47
CA GLY A 100 -11.17 -15.98 -11.49
C GLY A 100 -9.73 -16.32 -11.86
N ALA A 101 -8.74 -15.87 -11.08
CA ALA A 101 -7.34 -16.22 -11.29
C ALA A 101 -7.12 -17.73 -11.14
N GLY A 102 -6.52 -18.35 -12.17
CA GLY A 102 -6.25 -19.78 -12.22
C GLY A 102 -4.93 -20.17 -11.57
N ASP A 103 -3.93 -19.29 -11.66
CA ASP A 103 -2.59 -19.48 -11.11
C ASP A 103 -2.09 -18.17 -10.49
N PRO A 104 -2.53 -17.83 -9.27
CA PRO A 104 -2.24 -16.53 -8.67
C PRO A 104 -0.74 -16.30 -8.48
N ASP A 105 -0.27 -15.11 -8.79
CA ASP A 105 1.07 -14.61 -8.55
C ASP A 105 0.95 -13.35 -7.68
N VAL A 106 1.46 -13.42 -6.45
CA VAL A 106 1.36 -12.31 -5.49
C VAL A 106 2.75 -11.96 -4.97
N SER A 107 3.07 -10.68 -4.99
CA SER A 107 4.27 -10.11 -4.39
C SER A 107 3.88 -9.09 -3.32
N VAL A 108 4.18 -9.37 -2.06
CA VAL A 108 4.02 -8.42 -0.94
C VAL A 108 5.36 -7.76 -0.69
N MET A 109 5.38 -6.44 -0.76
CA MET A 109 6.56 -5.60 -0.66
C MET A 109 6.55 -4.74 0.60
N GLU A 110 7.76 -4.43 1.07
CA GLU A 110 7.98 -3.38 2.07
C GLU A 110 7.81 -1.98 1.43
N ALA A 111 7.87 -0.94 2.27
CA ALA A 111 7.68 0.44 1.83
C ALA A 111 8.78 0.95 0.87
N ASP A 112 9.96 0.34 0.88
CA ASP A 112 11.07 0.67 -0.03
C ASP A 112 11.01 -0.08 -1.37
N GLY A 113 10.01 -0.96 -1.54
CA GLY A 113 9.81 -1.76 -2.75
C GLY A 113 10.56 -3.08 -2.76
N SER A 114 11.27 -3.47 -1.70
CA SER A 114 11.79 -4.83 -1.55
C SER A 114 10.63 -5.83 -1.47
N THR A 115 10.78 -6.99 -2.11
CA THR A 115 9.81 -8.09 -1.95
C THR A 115 10.10 -8.84 -0.67
N TYR A 116 9.07 -9.00 0.17
CA TYR A 116 9.17 -9.71 1.44
C TYR A 116 8.49 -11.07 1.40
N VAL A 117 7.28 -11.17 0.84
CA VAL A 117 6.53 -12.43 0.73
C VAL A 117 6.06 -12.64 -0.71
N VAL A 118 6.19 -13.87 -1.21
CA VAL A 118 5.68 -14.24 -2.54
C VAL A 118 4.76 -15.46 -2.50
N PHE A 119 3.86 -15.53 -3.47
CA PHE A 119 3.07 -16.71 -3.82
C PHE A 119 3.12 -16.92 -5.35
N GLY A 120 3.14 -18.18 -5.80
CA GLY A 120 3.13 -18.52 -7.24
C GLY A 120 4.51 -18.48 -7.91
N HIS A 121 5.57 -18.04 -7.22
CA HIS A 121 6.91 -17.98 -7.79
C HIS A 121 7.57 -19.38 -7.86
N PRO A 122 8.16 -19.81 -9.00
CA PRO A 122 8.70 -21.17 -9.18
C PRO A 122 9.80 -21.58 -8.19
N SER A 123 10.56 -20.62 -7.66
CA SER A 123 11.58 -20.87 -6.63
C SER A 123 11.01 -21.11 -5.23
N TYR A 124 9.73 -20.77 -5.02
CA TYR A 124 9.00 -20.88 -3.76
C TYR A 124 7.67 -21.61 -4.02
N PRO A 125 7.68 -22.90 -4.40
CA PRO A 125 6.48 -23.64 -4.83
C PRO A 125 5.50 -23.96 -3.69
N GLY A 126 5.66 -23.32 -2.53
CA GLY A 126 4.76 -23.43 -1.39
C GLY A 126 3.62 -22.41 -1.45
N GLY A 127 2.93 -22.23 -0.33
CA GLY A 127 2.04 -21.09 -0.15
C GLY A 127 2.81 -19.78 -0.02
N CYS A 128 2.18 -18.77 0.56
CA CYS A 128 2.84 -17.50 0.86
C CYS A 128 4.13 -17.74 1.65
N THR A 129 5.26 -17.33 1.07
CA THR A 129 6.61 -17.64 1.57
C THR A 129 7.42 -16.37 1.67
N GLU A 130 8.07 -16.17 2.82
CA GLU A 130 9.07 -15.10 3.01
C GLU A 130 10.32 -15.38 2.16
N VAL A 131 10.84 -14.37 1.48
CA VAL A 131 11.98 -14.49 0.53
C VAL A 131 13.26 -13.80 0.98
#